data_AF-A0A350ART5-F1
#
_entry.id   AF-A0A350ART5-F1
#
_cell.length_a   1.000
_cell.length_b   1.000
_cell.length_c   1.000
_cell.angle_alpha   90.00
_cell.angle_beta   90.00
_cell.angle_gamma   90.00
#
_symmetry.space_group_name_H-M   'P 1'
#
loop_
_entity.id
_entity.type
_entity.pdbx_description
1 polymer ?
#
loop_
_entity_poly.entity_id
_entity_poly.type
_entity_poly.pdbx_seq_one_letter_code
_entity_poly.pdbx_strand_id
1 'polypeptide(L)' 'MNHFNPQPQIPAKTLATDLDGTLIPLPNNDANVSALADLFKHHESGEINLVYATGRHFESVLEAIEHYTLPTPEWIVCD' A
#
# COMPACT_ATOMS: atom_id res chain seq x y z
N MET A 1 18.87 21.44 9.87
CA MET A 1 19.47 20.79 8.68
C MET A 1 18.35 20.07 7.96
N ASN A 2 18.04 20.44 6.72
CA ASN A 2 17.06 19.73 5.90
C ASN A 2 17.76 18.51 5.28
N HIS A 3 17.67 17.36 5.94
CA HIS A 3 18.09 16.06 5.39
C HIS A 3 17.05 15.55 4.38
N PHE A 4 16.68 16.39 3.41
CA PHE A 4 15.80 15.99 2.32
C PHE A 4 16.64 15.33 1.24
N ASN A 5 16.30 14.10 0.88
CA ASN A 5 16.97 13.36 -0.18
C ASN A 5 16.04 13.28 -1.40
N PRO A 6 16.07 14.28 -2.31
CA PRO A 6 15.18 14.32 -3.47
C PRO A 6 15.49 13.20 -4.49
N GLN A 7 16.68 12.61 -4.41
CA GLN A 7 17.14 11.58 -5.34
C GLN A 7 17.83 10.46 -4.55
N PRO A 8 17.04 9.54 -3.97
CA PRO A 8 17.62 8.38 -3.33
C PRO A 8 18.41 7.56 -4.35
N GLN A 9 19.71 7.35 -4.08
CA GLN A 9 20.58 6.53 -4.93
C GLN A 9 20.22 5.04 -4.87
N ILE A 10 19.48 4.64 -3.82
CA ILE A 10 18.93 3.29 -3.64
C ILE A 10 17.43 3.38 -3.89
N PRO A 11 16.90 2.67 -4.91
CA PRO A 11 15.46 2.62 -5.14
C PRO A 11 14.74 2.10 -3.90
N ALA A 12 13.66 2.76 -3.51
CA ALA A 12 12.80 2.26 -2.45
C ALA A 12 12.13 0.97 -2.94
N LYS A 13 12.40 -0.15 -2.25
CA LYS A 13 11.83 -1.47 -2.58
C LYS A 13 10.63 -1.85 -1.73
N THR A 14 10.31 -1.07 -0.71
CA THR A 14 9.23 -1.38 0.22
C THR A 14 8.37 -0.14 0.40
N LEU A 15 7.07 -0.30 0.18
CA LEU A 15 6.05 0.70 0.48
C LEU A 15 5.28 0.25 1.71
N ALA A 16 5.48 0.94 2.83
CA ALA A 16 4.61 0.82 3.99
C ALA A 16 3.48 1.85 3.88
N THR A 17 2.24 1.41 3.99
CA THR A 17 1.06 2.26 3.76
C THR A 17 -0.05 1.95 4.75
N ASP A 18 -0.79 2.99 5.12
CA ASP A 18 -2.12 2.81 5.73
C ASP A 18 -3.13 2.34 4.67
N LEU A 19 -4.27 1.83 5.14
CA LEU A 19 -5.34 1.30 4.31
C LEU A 19 -6.43 2.36 4.04
N ASP A 20 -7.22 2.71 5.05
CA ASP A 20 -8.44 3.49 4.86
C ASP A 20 -8.16 4.92 4.40
N GLY A 21 -8.70 5.30 3.23
CA GLY A 21 -8.49 6.63 2.66
C GLY A 21 -7.06 6.89 2.20
N THR A 22 -6.18 5.89 2.26
CA THR A 22 -4.80 5.93 1.75
C THR A 22 -4.63 4.93 0.60
N LEU A 23 -4.48 3.64 0.89
CA LEU A 23 -4.39 2.60 -0.14
C LEU A 23 -5.78 2.25 -0.70
N ILE A 24 -6.78 2.15 0.18
CA ILE A 24 -8.19 1.97 -0.20
C ILE A 24 -8.74 3.35 -0.55
N PRO A 25 -9.04 3.62 -1.82
CA PRO A 25 -9.44 4.95 -2.24
C PRO A 25 -10.86 5.27 -1.76
N LEU A 26 -11.10 6.54 -1.46
CA LEU A 26 -12.46 7.04 -1.29
C LEU A 26 -13.22 6.91 -2.63
N PRO A 27 -14.54 6.69 -2.61
CA PRO A 27 -15.35 6.54 -3.82
C PRO A 27 -15.24 7.74 -4.78
N ASN A 28 -15.55 7.50 -6.06
CA ASN A 28 -15.69 8.53 -7.11
C ASN A 28 -14.40 9.23 -7.56
N ASN A 29 -13.27 8.53 -7.56
CA ASN A 29 -12.04 9.04 -8.18
C ASN A 29 -11.37 7.96 -9.05
N ASP A 30 -11.68 7.98 -10.35
CA ASP A 30 -11.18 7.00 -11.32
C ASP A 30 -9.65 6.99 -11.43
N ALA A 31 -9.00 8.14 -11.19
CA ALA A 31 -7.55 8.22 -11.21
C ALA A 31 -6.92 7.41 -10.07
N ASN A 32 -7.56 7.38 -8.89
CA ASN A 32 -7.09 6.58 -7.76
C ASN A 32 -7.23 5.08 -8.04
N VAL A 33 -8.31 4.67 -8.71
CA VAL A 33 -8.52 3.27 -9.11
C VAL A 33 -7.43 2.82 -10.09
N SER A 34 -7.13 3.65 -11.10
CA SER A 34 -6.06 3.34 -12.05
C SER A 34 -4.69 3.28 -11.38
N ALA A 35 -4.38 4.23 -10.50
CA ALA A 35 -3.12 4.26 -9.77
C ALA A 35 -2.94 3.02 -8.88
N LEU A 36 -4.01 2.57 -8.22
CA LEU A 36 -4.00 1.36 -7.40
C LEU A 36 -3.71 0.11 -8.23
N ALA A 37 -4.31 -0.01 -9.41
CA ALA A 37 -4.05 -1.12 -10.32
C ALA A 37 -2.59 -1.16 -10.80
N ASP A 38 -1.98 0.00 -11.06
CA ASP A 38 -0.57 0.05 -11.46
C ASP A 38 0.36 -0.30 -10.29
N LEU A 39 0.06 0.19 -9.08
CA LEU A 39 0.79 -0.20 -7.87
C LEU A 39 0.78 -1.72 -7.66
N PHE A 40 -0.37 -2.36 -7.87
CA PHE A 40 -0.51 -3.81 -7.69
C PHE A 40 0.31 -4.57 -8.75
N LYS A 41 0.36 -4.12 -10.00
CA LYS A 41 1.23 -4.73 -11.02
C LYS A 41 2.71 -4.66 -10.64
N HIS A 42 3.17 -3.54 -10.09
CA HIS A 42 4.55 -3.39 -9.63
C HIS A 42 4.86 -4.31 -8.43
N HIS A 43 3.88 -4.55 -7.57
CA HIS A 43 4.02 -5.50 -6.49
C HIS A 43 4.06 -6.95 -6.99
N GLU A 44 3.14 -7.33 -7.88
CA GLU A 44 3.08 -8.68 -8.47
C GLU A 44 4.32 -9.02 -9.30
N SER A 45 4.97 -8.02 -9.91
CA SER A 45 6.25 -8.20 -10.63
C SER A 45 7.46 -8.36 -9.70
N GLY A 46 7.30 -8.15 -8.39
CA GLY A 46 8.37 -8.15 -7.39
C GLY A 46 9.24 -6.89 -7.41
N GLU A 47 8.80 -5.82 -8.10
CA GLU A 47 9.50 -4.54 -8.11
C GLU A 47 9.40 -3.83 -6.77
N ILE A 48 8.25 -3.97 -6.09
CA ILE A 48 8.00 -3.42 -4.77
C ILE A 48 7.40 -4.47 -3.81
N ASN A 49 7.79 -4.38 -2.55
CA ASN A 49 7.14 -5.05 -1.42
C ASN A 49 6.10 -4.11 -0.81
N LEU A 50 5.01 -4.66 -0.28
CA LEU A 50 3.96 -3.96 0.45
C LEU A 50 3.96 -4.35 1.93
N VAL A 51 3.86 -3.33 2.77
CA VAL A 51 3.60 -3.49 4.20
C VAL A 51 2.35 -2.70 4.54
N TYR A 52 1.36 -3.36 5.14
CA TYR A 52 0.17 -2.67 5.63
C TYR A 52 0.41 -2.23 7.06
N ALA A 53 0.43 -0.92 7.28
CA ALA A 53 0.62 -0.30 8.58
C ALA A 53 -0.62 0.53 8.92
N THR A 54 -1.54 -0.07 9.68
CA THR A 54 -2.89 0.44 9.85
C THR A 54 -3.36 0.31 11.31
N GLY A 55 -4.34 1.13 11.70
CA GLY A 55 -4.99 1.04 13.02
C GLY A 55 -6.12 0.00 13.08
N ARG A 56 -6.40 -0.73 11.99
CA ARG A 56 -7.32 -1.87 12.02
C ARG A 56 -6.72 -3.00 12.86
N HIS A 57 -7.58 -3.78 13.53
CA HIS A 57 -7.20 -5.06 14.11
C HIS A 57 -6.99 -6.11 13.00
N PHE A 58 -6.24 -7.16 13.29
CA PHE A 58 -5.78 -8.14 12.31
C PHE A 58 -6.91 -8.75 11.44
N GLU A 59 -8.01 -9.21 12.04
CA GLU A 59 -9.13 -9.81 11.31
C GLU A 59 -9.76 -8.83 10.32
N SER A 60 -9.93 -7.57 10.71
CA SER A 60 -10.46 -6.52 9.82
C SER A 60 -9.52 -6.18 8.67
N VAL A 61 -8.21 -6.39 8.83
CA VAL A 61 -7.25 -6.29 7.72
C VAL A 61 -7.48 -7.42 6.71
N LEU A 62 -7.67 -8.66 7.17
CA LEU A 62 -7.94 -9.79 6.29
C LEU A 62 -9.27 -9.61 5.53
N GLU A 63 -10.31 -9.14 6.21
CA GLU A 63 -11.59 -8.79 5.58
C GLU A 63 -11.43 -7.68 4.53
N ALA A 64 -10.59 -6.67 4.79
CA ALA A 64 -10.32 -5.62 3.83
C ALA A 64 -9.57 -6.14 2.60
N ILE A 65 -8.60 -7.04 2.80
CA ILE A 65 -7.86 -7.70 1.71
C ILE A 65 -8.85 -8.43 0.79
N GLU A 66 -9.76 -9.21 1.35
CA GLU A 66 -10.77 -9.93 0.57
C GLU A 66 -11.76 -8.98 -0.11
N HIS A 67 -12.34 -8.05 0.64
CA HIS A 67 -13.39 -7.16 0.16
C HIS A 67 -12.93 -6.24 -0.97
N TYR A 68 -11.72 -5.67 -0.84
CA TYR A 68 -11.15 -4.75 -1.83
C TYR A 68 -10.21 -5.43 -2.81
N THR A 69 -10.06 -6.76 -2.72
CA THR A 69 -9.13 -7.55 -3.56
C THR A 69 -7.70 -6.98 -3.51
N LEU A 70 -7.25 -6.59 -2.31
CA LEU A 70 -5.90 -6.09 -2.12
C LEU A 70 -4.90 -7.24 -2.28
N PRO A 71 -3.67 -6.98 -2.75
CA PRO A 71 -2.62 -7.99 -2.78
C PRO A 71 -2.25 -8.45 -1.37
N THR A 72 -1.69 -9.64 -1.25
CA THR A 72 -1.16 -10.10 0.04
C THR A 72 0.14 -9.33 0.35
N PRO A 73 0.22 -8.57 1.44
CA PRO A 73 1.45 -7.87 1.80
C PRO A 73 2.50 -8.83 2.37
N GLU A 74 3.77 -8.45 2.36
CA GLU A 74 4.82 -9.20 3.04
C GLU A 74 4.65 -9.14 4.57
N TRP A 75 4.14 -8.01 5.09
CA TRP A 75 3.93 -7.80 6.51
C TRP A 75 2.68 -6.96 6.79
N ILE A 76 2.07 -7.23 7.94
CA ILE A 76 0.97 -6.45 8.50
C ILE A 76 1.40 -5.94 9.87
N VAL A 77 1.24 -4.65 10.10
CA VAL A 77 1.39 -3.96 11.38
C VAL A 77 0.01 -3.38 11.71
N CYS A 78 -0.63 -3.97 12.72
CA CYS A 78 -2.00 -3.70 13.15
C CYS A 78 -2.05 -3.51 14.67
N ASP A 79 -3.17 -2.97 15.18
CA ASP A 79 -3.48 -2.86 16.61
C ASP A 79 -3.86 -4.22 17.22
#